data_AF-A0A6G9Y7A0-F1
#
_entry.id   AF-A0A6G9Y7A0-F1
#
_cell.length_a   1.000
_cell.length_b   1.000
_cell.length_c   1.000
_cell.angle_alpha   90.00
_cell.angle_beta   90.00
_cell.angle_gamma   90.00
#
_symmetry.space_group_name_H-M   'P 1'
#
loop_
_entity.id
_entity.type
_entity.pdbx_description
1 polymer ?
#
loop_
_entity_poly.entity_id
_entity_poly.type
_entity_poly.pdbx_seq_one_letter_code
_entity_poly.pdbx_strand_id
1 'polypeptide(L)'
;MNIPSTPTRVSLYCSAKDLVPHKVAEFDWDPATGVSLTVLDTEWARLAEEYYVNGIRSLAEQQLVRPDEPEVFMRALVQPSRLTYYQFVDESANPSGE
;
A
#
# COMPACT_ATOMS: atom_id res chain seq x y z
N MET A 1 23.66 -1.89 -11.76
CA MET A 1 22.77 -2.88 -11.14
C MET A 1 21.57 -2.11 -10.60
N ASN A 2 20.44 -2.18 -11.29
CA ASN A 2 19.21 -1.50 -10.89
C ASN A 2 18.58 -2.36 -9.79
N ILE A 3 18.85 -2.05 -8.53
CA ILE A 3 18.10 -2.65 -7.42
C ILE A 3 16.62 -2.36 -7.71
N PRO A 4 15.72 -3.37 -7.77
CA PRO A 4 14.30 -3.11 -7.86
C PRO A 4 13.95 -2.43 -6.54
N SER A 5 13.83 -1.10 -6.54
CA SER A 5 13.56 -0.34 -5.33
C SER A 5 12.25 -0.84 -4.75
N THR A 6 12.33 -1.57 -3.63
CA THR A 6 11.16 -1.91 -2.85
C THR A 6 10.49 -0.59 -2.46
N PRO A 7 9.19 -0.43 -2.73
CA PRO A 7 8.51 0.79 -2.40
C PRO A 7 8.58 1.00 -0.88
N THR A 8 9.04 2.16 -0.45
CA THR A 8 9.11 2.61 0.94
C THR A 8 7.86 3.36 1.36
N ARG A 9 7.05 3.85 0.41
CA ARG A 9 5.80 4.54 0.68
C ARG A 9 4.74 4.15 -0.34
N VAL A 10 3.64 3.61 0.16
CA VAL A 10 2.50 3.19 -0.65
C VAL A 10 1.23 3.82 -0.11
N SER A 11 0.56 4.61 -0.94
CA SER A 11 -0.67 5.30 -0.58
C SER A 11 -1.88 4.55 -1.12
N LEU A 12 -2.90 4.37 -0.28
CA LEU A 12 -4.20 3.84 -0.67
C LEU A 12 -5.13 5.00 -1.00
N TYR A 13 -5.61 5.00 -2.24
CA TYR A 13 -6.63 5.91 -2.71
C TYR A 13 -7.96 5.19 -2.84
N CYS A 14 -9.04 5.87 -2.47
CA CYS A 14 -10.41 5.40 -2.68
C CYS A 14 -11.18 6.41 -3.52
N SER A 15 -11.85 5.93 -4.56
CA SER A 15 -12.70 6.73 -5.45
C SER A 15 -14.19 6.40 -5.30
N ALA A 16 -14.57 5.64 -4.27
CA ALA A 16 -15.93 5.14 -4.09
C ALA A 16 -16.98 6.24 -3.79
N LYS A 17 -16.54 7.37 -3.21
CA LYS A 17 -17.44 8.44 -2.75
C LYS A 17 -17.82 9.44 -3.85
N ASP A 18 -16.82 9.97 -4.56
CA ASP A 18 -17.00 11.11 -5.47
C ASP A 18 -16.41 10.85 -6.88
N LEU A 19 -16.03 9.61 -7.20
CA LEU A 19 -15.26 9.25 -8.41
C LEU A 19 -13.88 9.92 -8.51
N VAL A 20 -13.52 10.78 -7.57
CA VAL A 20 -12.19 11.37 -7.40
C VAL A 20 -11.38 10.47 -6.45
N PRO A 21 -10.14 10.09 -6.80
CA PRO A 21 -9.27 9.33 -5.91
C PRO A 21 -8.83 10.19 -4.72
N HIS A 22 -9.31 9.85 -3.52
CA HIS A 22 -8.87 10.47 -2.27
C HIS A 22 -7.93 9.55 -1.52
N LYS A 23 -6.83 10.09 -0.99
CA LYS A 23 -5.92 9.32 -0.14
C LYS A 23 -6.63 9.02 1.19
N VAL A 24 -6.82 7.75 1.50
CA VAL A 24 -7.54 7.28 2.70
C VAL A 24 -6.61 6.64 3.71
N ALA A 25 -5.50 6.08 3.26
CA ALA A 25 -4.46 5.53 4.11
C ALA A 25 -3.09 5.58 3.42
N GLU A 26 -2.04 5.51 4.20
CA GLU A 26 -0.66 5.48 3.74
C GLU A 26 0.12 4.41 4.51
N PHE A 27 0.89 3.62 3.77
CA PHE A 27 1.84 2.66 4.31
C PHE A 27 3.23 3.21 4.12
N ASP A 28 4.00 3.30 5.20
CA ASP A 28 5.39 3.70 5.19
C ASP A 28 6.23 2.51 5.66
N TRP A 29 7.26 2.15 4.90
CA TRP A 29 8.22 1.12 5.26
C TRP A 29 9.56 1.76 5.55
N ASP A 30 10.04 1.49 6.74
CA ASP A 30 11.38 1.85 7.18
C ASP A 30 12.15 0.57 7.57
N PRO A 31 13.41 0.41 7.18
CA PRO A 31 14.20 -0.78 7.50
C PRO A 31 14.55 -0.92 8.98
N ALA A 32 14.48 0.16 9.77
CA ALA A 32 14.73 0.13 11.21
C ALA A 32 13.44 -0.14 12.02
N THR A 33 12.28 0.36 11.58
CA THR A 33 11.00 0.20 12.31
C THR A 33 10.01 -0.79 11.69
N GLY A 34 10.18 -1.17 10.42
CA GLY A 34 9.25 -2.03 9.67
C GLY A 34 8.15 -1.25 8.96
N VAL A 35 7.02 -1.91 8.67
CA VAL A 35 5.85 -1.28 8.04
C VAL A 35 4.99 -0.57 9.09
N SER A 36 4.72 0.70 8.85
CA SER A 36 3.77 1.52 9.60
C SER A 36 2.57 1.86 8.72
N LEU A 37 1.37 1.84 9.29
CA LEU A 37 0.13 2.25 8.65
C LEU A 37 -0.35 3.56 9.26
N THR A 38 -0.53 4.58 8.43
CA THR A 38 -1.18 5.84 8.78
C THR A 38 -2.58 5.88 8.16
N VAL A 39 -3.60 5.94 9.01
CA VAL A 39 -4.99 6.07 8.58
C VAL A 39 -5.34 7.55 8.50
N LEU A 40 -5.73 8.01 7.30
CA LEU A 40 -6.17 9.38 7.07
C LEU A 40 -7.70 9.51 7.14
N ASP A 41 -8.40 8.49 6.65
CA ASP A 41 -9.86 8.44 6.62
C ASP A 41 -10.34 7.08 7.11
N THR A 42 -10.81 7.01 8.37
CA THR A 42 -11.20 5.74 9.02
C THR A 42 -12.39 5.04 8.36
N GLU A 43 -13.22 5.76 7.60
CA GLU A 43 -14.37 5.15 6.93
C GLU A 43 -13.92 4.26 5.76
N TRP A 44 -12.90 4.73 5.02
CA TRP A 44 -12.40 4.05 3.82
C TRP A 44 -11.05 3.34 4.02
N ALA A 45 -10.34 3.62 5.12
CA ALA A 45 -9.09 2.94 5.47
C ALA A 45 -9.28 1.54 6.06
N ARG A 46 -10.51 1.12 6.33
CA ARG A 46 -10.78 -0.22 6.88
C ARG A 46 -10.11 -1.34 6.08
N LEU A 47 -10.06 -1.21 4.74
CA LEU A 47 -9.35 -2.16 3.88
C LEU A 47 -7.84 -2.18 4.16
N ALA A 48 -7.22 -1.01 4.35
CA ALA A 48 -5.81 -0.90 4.69
C ALA A 48 -5.50 -1.50 6.06
N GLU A 49 -6.34 -1.23 7.06
CA GLU A 49 -6.23 -1.82 8.39
C GLU A 49 -6.37 -3.34 8.34
N GLU A 50 -7.35 -3.87 7.60
CA GLU A 50 -7.52 -5.31 7.42
C GLU A 50 -6.29 -5.95 6.78
N TYR A 51 -5.67 -5.31 5.79
CA TYR A 51 -4.44 -5.79 5.15
C TYR A 51 -3.23 -5.70 6.07
N TYR A 52 -3.14 -4.67 6.90
CA TYR A 52 -2.08 -4.55 7.89
C TYR A 52 -2.19 -5.63 8.97
N VAL A 53 -3.39 -5.91 9.47
CA VAL A 53 -3.62 -6.88 10.54
C VAL A 53 -3.61 -8.33 10.04
N ASN A 54 -4.33 -8.62 8.95
CA ASN A 54 -4.48 -9.99 8.46
C ASN A 54 -3.43 -10.37 7.41
N GLY A 55 -2.79 -9.39 6.77
CA GLY A 55 -1.95 -9.59 5.59
C GLY A 55 -2.73 -9.46 4.28
N ILE A 56 -2.01 -9.25 3.20
CA ILE A 56 -2.54 -9.12 1.83
C ILE A 56 -2.21 -10.39 1.03
N ARG A 57 -3.14 -10.85 0.19
CA ARG A 57 -2.83 -11.92 -0.77
C ARG A 57 -2.03 -11.35 -1.94
N SER A 58 -0.76 -11.71 -2.01
CA SER A 58 0.08 -11.38 -3.17
C SER A 58 -0.28 -12.31 -4.34
N LEU A 59 -0.58 -11.73 -5.50
CA LEU A 59 -0.84 -12.50 -6.72
C LEU A 59 0.43 -13.17 -7.25
N ALA A 60 1.58 -12.48 -7.18
CA ALA A 60 2.87 -13.03 -7.57
C ALA A 60 3.27 -14.25 -6.73
N GLU A 61 3.15 -14.13 -5.41
CA GLU A 61 3.61 -15.17 -4.48
C GLU A 61 2.54 -16.25 -4.22
N GLN A 62 1.30 -16.01 -4.65
CA GLN A 62 0.13 -16.87 -4.40
C GLN A 62 -0.09 -17.21 -2.91
N GLN A 63 0.41 -16.36 -2.02
CA GLN A 63 0.34 -16.55 -0.57
C GLN A 63 -0.10 -15.26 0.14
N LEU A 64 -0.46 -15.43 1.41
CA LEU A 64 -0.77 -14.34 2.32
C LEU A 64 0.52 -13.73 2.84
N VAL A 65 0.79 -12.48 2.50
CA VAL A 65 1.98 -11.74 2.92
C VAL A 65 1.60 -10.82 4.07
N ARG A 66 2.38 -10.87 5.14
CA ARG A 66 2.17 -10.08 6.36
C ARG A 66 3.13 -8.89 6.39
N PRO A 67 2.83 -7.83 7.16
CA PRO A 67 3.76 -6.70 7.34
C PRO A 67 5.10 -7.09 8.01
N ASP A 68 5.20 -8.29 8.58
CA ASP A 68 6.46 -8.88 9.09
C ASP A 68 7.50 -9.11 7.97
N GLU A 69 7.02 -9.27 6.73
CA GLU A 69 7.84 -9.31 5.52
C GLU A 69 7.65 -7.99 4.74
N PRO A 70 8.22 -6.86 5.24
CA PRO A 70 7.91 -5.53 4.74
C PRO A 70 8.13 -5.39 3.24
N GLU A 71 9.22 -5.96 2.72
CA GLU A 71 9.58 -5.85 1.32
C GLU A 71 8.58 -6.55 0.40
N VAL A 72 8.16 -7.75 0.78
CA VAL A 72 7.19 -8.53 0.01
C VAL A 72 5.81 -7.89 0.15
N PHE A 73 5.47 -7.39 1.34
CA PHE A 73 4.19 -6.74 1.64
C PHE A 73 4.00 -5.46 0.83
N MET A 74 5.00 -4.58 0.86
CA MET A 74 5.04 -3.33 0.09
C MET A 74 4.89 -3.60 -1.41
N ARG A 75 5.60 -4.61 -1.94
CA ARG A 75 5.46 -5.03 -3.34
C ARG A 75 4.09 -5.64 -3.65
N ALA A 76 3.47 -6.34 -2.69
CA ALA A 76 2.13 -6.89 -2.84
C ALA A 76 1.03 -5.82 -2.90
N LEU A 77 1.20 -4.70 -2.18
CA LEU A 77 0.25 -3.58 -2.22
C LEU A 77 0.21 -2.93 -3.60
N VAL A 78 1.37 -2.65 -4.20
CA VAL A 78 1.48 -1.96 -5.51
C VAL A 78 1.14 -2.88 -6.69
N GLN A 79 1.04 -4.19 -6.46
CA GLN A 79 0.62 -5.10 -7.51
C GLN A 79 -0.81 -4.80 -7.97
N PRO A 80 -1.10 -4.94 -9.28
CA PRO A 80 -2.43 -4.69 -9.82
C PRO A 80 -3.42 -5.67 -9.20
N SER A 81 -4.23 -5.16 -8.26
CA SER A 81 -5.34 -5.88 -7.66
C SER A 81 -6.63 -5.52 -8.40
N ARG A 82 -7.58 -6.46 -8.48
CA ARG A 82 -8.89 -6.25 -9.14
C ARG A 82 -9.85 -5.42 -8.27
N LEU A 83 -9.35 -4.43 -7.55
CA LEU A 83 -10.17 -3.56 -6.72
C LEU A 83 -10.76 -2.46 -7.59
N THR A 84 -12.09 -2.42 -7.71
CA THR A 84 -12.79 -1.49 -8.61
C THR A 84 -12.72 -0.03 -8.15
N TYR A 85 -12.61 0.22 -6.84
CA TYR A 85 -12.67 1.56 -6.25
C TYR A 85 -11.46 1.93 -5.40
N TYR A 86 -10.54 1.00 -5.20
CA TYR A 86 -9.33 1.21 -4.41
C TYR A 86 -8.12 1.09 -5.32
N GLN A 87 -7.17 2.00 -5.14
CA GLN A 87 -5.94 2.02 -5.89
C GLN A 87 -4.77 2.24 -4.94
N PHE A 88 -3.81 1.32 -4.97
CA PHE A 88 -2.54 1.48 -4.28
C PHE A 88 -1.55 2.13 -5.25
N VAL A 89 -0.90 3.19 -4.79
CA VAL A 89 0.07 3.96 -5.58
C VAL A 89 1.39 3.98 -4.84
N ASP A 90 2.46 3.58 -5.52
CA ASP A 90 3.83 3.79 -5.06
C ASP A 90 4.16 5.28 -5.12
N GLU A 91 4.39 5.90 -3.96
CA GLU A 91 4.88 7.28 -3.84
C GLU A 91 6.35 7.35 -3.43
N SER A 92 7.03 6.19 -3.35
CA SER A 92 8.45 6.11 -2.99
C SER A 92 9.36 6.77 -4.02
N ALA A 93 8.96 6.74 -5.29
CA ALA A 93 9.74 7.22 -6.43
C ALA A 93 9.34 8.62 -6.91
N ASN A 94 8.34 9.25 -6.30
CA ASN A 94 7.88 10.56 -6.73
C ASN A 94 8.40 11.63 -5.75
N PRO A 95 9.60 12.20 -5.94
CA PRO A 95 9.77 13.58 -5.53
C PRO A 95 8.76 14.34 -6.39
N SER A 96 7.68 14.85 -5.80
CA SER A 96 6.90 15.91 -6.44
C SER A 96 7.83 17.11 -6.61
N GLY A 97 8.69 17.04 -7.63
CA GLY A 97 9.37 18.15 -8.24
C GLY A 97 8.40 18.70 -9.27
N GLU A 98 7.85 19.84 -8.89
CA GLU A 98 7.02 20.79 -9.65
C GLU A 98 7.38 20.96 -11.13
#